data_AF-A0A060S8I0-F1
#
_entry.id   AF-A0A060S8I0-F1
#
_cell.length_a   1.000
_cell.length_b   1.000
_cell.length_c   1.000
_cell.angle_alpha   90.00
_cell.angle_beta   90.00
_cell.angle_gamma   90.00
#
_symmetry.space_group_name_H-M   'P 1'
#
loop_
_entity.id
_entity.type
_entity.pdbx_description
1 polymer ?
#
loop_
_entity_poly.entity_id
_entity_poly.type
_entity_poly.pdbx_seq_one_letter_code
_entity_poly.pdbx_strand_id
1 'polypeptide(L)'
;MGCVGFGCMILNITLFTWLTDPIKDIRYLRQPTPLTEKPLLTKIWYSLCIIHNTRLIGTNAQVANIPPPFKGTRSQFLWRRLQQLLISLALLDMIAYFIHSYQYFYKPGSAAPAHLYSGALGYLIRTGCSGIWLVRLYLLLKLSYTVMSMVAVATRFGHGNPEDWPEYFGSWSEAYTVRRLWGRAWHQALRRHFSHWGKFVVQLLGVPRGTWLSSQVQVHVAFALSSLLHCMGDLMLGKEHFGRSSLFFAANGLAVTAEDTVIALAKRFGLGRVGGSGRPSRVMRILGYIWVYFWFTSSGPLYYSWLFESGMASTDVMRYSPTRTLIMPLIRHMSGTQ
;
A
#
# COMPACT_ATOMS: atom_id res chain seq x y z
N MET A 1 2.31 -5.45 12.86
CA MET A 1 3.48 -5.71 11.99
C MET A 1 3.83 -7.21 11.89
N GLY A 2 3.64 -8.02 12.94
CA GLY A 2 3.98 -9.46 12.92
C GLY A 2 3.30 -10.27 11.81
N CYS A 3 2.00 -10.09 11.57
CA CYS A 3 1.25 -10.82 10.54
C CYS A 3 1.72 -10.56 9.11
N VAL A 4 1.99 -9.30 8.76
CA VAL A 4 2.51 -8.92 7.44
C VAL A 4 3.92 -9.50 7.25
N GLY A 5 4.75 -9.50 8.30
CA GLY A 5 6.06 -10.14 8.29
C GLY A 5 5.98 -11.64 8.04
N PHE A 6 5.11 -12.34 8.77
CA PHE A 6 4.88 -13.78 8.60
C PHE A 6 4.29 -14.13 7.22
N GLY A 7 3.30 -13.38 6.75
CA GLY A 7 2.76 -13.54 5.39
C GLY A 7 3.82 -13.29 4.31
N CYS A 8 4.66 -12.27 4.46
CA CYS A 8 5.80 -12.03 3.56
C CYS A 8 6.82 -13.16 3.61
N MET A 9 7.06 -13.77 4.77
CA MET A 9 7.94 -14.92 4.92
C MET A 9 7.41 -16.12 4.13
N ILE A 10 6.12 -16.47 4.27
CA ILE A 10 5.50 -17.56 3.51
C ILE A 10 5.60 -17.29 2.00
N LEU A 11 5.27 -16.06 1.56
CA LEU A 11 5.37 -15.68 0.16
C LEU A 11 6.81 -15.71 -0.36
N ASN A 12 7.80 -15.38 0.47
CA ASN A 12 9.21 -15.47 0.10
C ASN A 12 9.67 -16.92 -0.04
N ILE A 13 9.33 -17.78 0.93
CA ILE A 13 9.70 -19.20 0.90
C ILE A 13 9.15 -19.80 -0.40
N THR A 14 7.84 -19.70 -0.60
CA THR A 14 7.18 -20.31 -1.77
C THR A 14 7.69 -19.73 -3.10
N LEU A 15 8.00 -18.43 -3.18
CA LEU A 15 8.57 -17.83 -4.39
C LEU A 15 10.00 -18.33 -4.68
N PHE A 16 10.88 -18.32 -3.67
CA PHE A 16 12.31 -18.61 -3.84
C PHE A 16 12.66 -20.09 -3.77
N THR A 17 11.71 -20.95 -3.39
CA THR A 17 11.90 -22.41 -3.45
C THR A 17 11.20 -23.03 -4.65
N TRP A 18 10.02 -22.53 -5.04
CA TRP A 18 9.19 -23.23 -6.05
C TRP A 18 9.16 -22.55 -7.42
N LEU A 19 9.35 -21.22 -7.49
CA LEU A 19 9.15 -20.48 -8.75
C LEU A 19 10.41 -19.86 -9.32
N THR A 20 11.42 -19.60 -8.50
CA THR A 20 12.65 -18.90 -8.90
C THR A 20 13.84 -19.43 -8.12
N ASP A 21 15.02 -19.43 -8.73
CA ASP A 21 16.29 -19.66 -8.05
C ASP A 21 16.96 -18.28 -7.86
N PRO A 22 16.83 -17.64 -6.67
CA PRO A 22 17.30 -16.27 -6.48
C PRO A 22 18.82 -16.13 -6.65
N ILE A 23 19.59 -17.21 -6.51
CA ILE A 23 21.05 -17.16 -6.68
C ILE A 23 21.42 -17.10 -8.16
N LYS A 24 20.65 -17.76 -9.03
CA LYS A 24 20.87 -17.77 -10.49
C LYS A 24 20.15 -16.62 -11.20
N ASP A 25 18.92 -16.35 -10.79
CA ASP A 25 18.01 -15.46 -11.53
C ASP A 25 18.21 -13.98 -11.18
N ILE A 26 18.70 -13.67 -9.97
CA ILE A 26 18.83 -12.31 -9.47
C ILE A 26 20.29 -11.89 -9.43
N ARG A 27 20.60 -10.82 -10.16
CA ARG A 27 21.91 -10.15 -10.20
C ARG A 27 21.80 -8.68 -9.84
N TYR A 28 22.73 -8.22 -9.00
CA TYR A 28 22.88 -6.80 -8.69
C TYR A 28 23.57 -6.10 -9.86
N LEU A 29 22.96 -5.02 -10.37
CA LEU A 29 23.44 -4.36 -11.59
C LEU A 29 24.80 -3.66 -11.41
N ARG A 30 25.15 -3.32 -10.17
CA ARG A 30 26.45 -2.70 -9.82
C ARG A 30 27.56 -3.72 -9.60
N GLN A 31 27.26 -5.01 -9.68
CA GLN A 31 28.21 -6.08 -9.42
C GLN A 31 28.28 -7.03 -10.60
N PRO A 32 29.42 -7.13 -11.28
CA PRO A 32 29.54 -7.97 -12.48
C PRO A 32 29.55 -9.47 -12.15
N THR A 33 30.08 -9.85 -10.98
CA THR A 33 30.24 -11.27 -10.62
C THR A 33 28.91 -11.90 -10.18
N PRO A 34 28.50 -13.03 -10.79
CA PRO A 34 27.34 -13.83 -10.37
C PRO A 34 27.39 -14.24 -8.90
N LEU A 35 26.23 -14.39 -8.25
CA LEU A 35 26.16 -14.85 -6.85
C LEU A 35 26.65 -16.29 -6.68
N THR A 36 26.53 -17.13 -7.70
CA THR A 36 27.00 -18.53 -7.72
C THR A 36 28.49 -18.67 -7.45
N GLU A 37 29.29 -17.69 -7.87
CA GLU A 37 30.76 -17.68 -7.78
C GLU A 37 31.27 -17.03 -6.48
N LYS A 38 30.40 -16.41 -5.67
CA LYS A 38 30.81 -15.71 -4.45
C LYS A 38 31.03 -16.68 -3.28
N PRO A 39 31.84 -16.33 -2.27
CA PRO A 39 31.96 -17.10 -1.03
C PRO A 39 30.63 -17.28 -0.30
N LEU A 40 30.49 -18.34 0.51
CA LEU A 40 29.24 -18.69 1.19
C LEU A 40 28.68 -17.54 2.05
N LEU A 41 29.51 -16.88 2.86
CA LEU A 41 29.08 -15.75 3.70
C LEU A 41 28.50 -14.61 2.84
N THR A 42 29.12 -14.35 1.70
CA THR A 42 28.66 -13.35 0.74
C THR A 42 27.33 -13.77 0.13
N LYS A 43 27.13 -15.06 -0.22
CA LYS A 43 25.84 -15.58 -0.69
C LYS A 43 24.74 -15.43 0.37
N ILE A 44 25.03 -15.78 1.63
CA ILE A 44 24.09 -15.64 2.75
C ILE A 44 23.69 -14.17 2.91
N TRP A 45 24.67 -13.26 2.92
CA TRP A 45 24.44 -11.84 3.02
C TRP A 45 23.56 -11.30 1.88
N TYR A 46 23.87 -11.61 0.63
CA TYR A 46 23.04 -11.19 -0.50
C TYR A 46 21.66 -11.81 -0.49
N SER A 47 21.52 -13.06 -0.05
CA SER A 47 20.21 -13.71 0.11
C SER A 47 19.36 -12.96 1.14
N LEU A 48 19.95 -12.56 2.27
CA LEU A 48 19.28 -11.71 3.27
C LEU A 48 18.89 -10.35 2.67
N CYS A 49 19.78 -9.72 1.88
CA CYS A 49 19.45 -8.48 1.17
C CYS A 49 18.28 -8.68 0.19
N ILE A 50 18.23 -9.76 -0.59
CA ILE A 50 17.15 -10.07 -1.53
C ILE A 50 15.83 -10.27 -0.79
N ILE A 51 15.84 -11.02 0.33
CA ILE A 51 14.67 -11.27 1.16
C ILE A 51 14.06 -9.94 1.64
N HIS A 52 14.88 -9.02 2.13
CA HIS A 52 14.43 -7.74 2.69
C HIS A 52 14.23 -6.64 1.63
N ASN A 53 14.84 -6.77 0.45
CA ASN A 53 14.63 -5.89 -0.70
C ASN A 53 13.35 -6.29 -1.44
N THR A 54 12.19 -6.03 -0.81
CA THR A 54 10.85 -6.39 -1.31
C THR A 54 10.56 -5.91 -2.74
N ARG A 55 11.23 -4.84 -3.19
CA ARG A 55 11.08 -4.24 -4.53
C ARG A 55 12.22 -4.59 -5.48
N LEU A 56 13.19 -5.38 -5.03
CA LEU A 56 14.37 -5.82 -5.77
C LEU A 56 15.15 -4.66 -6.41
N ILE A 57 15.22 -3.53 -5.70
CA ILE A 57 15.92 -2.31 -6.13
C ILE A 57 17.38 -2.63 -6.48
N GLY A 58 17.86 -2.09 -7.60
CA GLY A 58 19.25 -2.24 -8.03
C GLY A 58 19.60 -3.62 -8.62
N THR A 59 18.60 -4.45 -8.91
CA THR A 59 18.77 -5.77 -9.55
C THR A 59 18.14 -5.83 -10.94
N ASN A 60 18.49 -6.84 -11.74
CA ASN A 60 17.81 -7.15 -13.01
C ASN A 60 16.33 -7.52 -12.85
N ALA A 61 15.91 -7.92 -11.65
CA ALA A 61 14.55 -8.33 -11.32
C ALA A 61 13.75 -7.24 -10.59
N GLN A 62 14.22 -5.98 -10.64
CA GLN A 62 13.54 -4.84 -10.03
C GLN A 62 12.07 -4.77 -10.49
N VAL A 63 11.15 -4.63 -9.54
CA VAL A 63 9.72 -4.61 -9.85
C VAL A 63 9.34 -3.34 -10.64
N ALA A 64 8.28 -3.41 -11.44
CA ALA A 64 7.82 -2.28 -12.22
C ALA A 64 7.17 -1.16 -11.37
N ASN A 65 7.11 0.05 -11.93
CA ASN A 65 6.48 1.25 -11.34
C ASN A 65 7.11 1.72 -10.02
N ILE A 66 8.43 1.56 -9.90
CA ILE A 66 9.21 2.13 -8.81
C ILE A 66 9.49 3.61 -9.10
N PRO A 67 9.36 4.51 -8.10
CA PRO A 67 9.76 5.90 -8.24
C PRO A 67 11.22 6.04 -8.65
N PRO A 68 11.59 7.15 -9.32
CA PRO A 68 12.98 7.37 -9.68
C PRO A 68 13.89 7.36 -8.44
N PRO A 69 15.13 6.86 -8.57
CA PRO A 69 16.11 6.91 -7.49
C PRO A 69 16.34 8.34 -6.99
N PHE A 70 16.65 8.48 -5.70
CA PHE A 70 17.01 9.79 -5.15
C PHE A 70 18.31 10.27 -5.79
N LYS A 71 18.32 11.53 -6.27
CA LYS A 71 19.50 12.19 -6.82
C LYS A 71 19.93 13.27 -5.84
N GLY A 72 21.08 13.10 -5.21
CA GLY A 72 21.62 14.06 -4.25
C GLY A 72 22.61 13.42 -3.28
N THR A 73 23.10 14.22 -2.34
CA THR A 73 24.05 13.76 -1.32
C THR A 73 23.35 12.98 -0.21
N ARG A 74 24.13 12.21 0.55
CA ARG A 74 23.67 11.52 1.76
C ARG A 74 23.00 12.48 2.76
N SER A 75 23.59 13.65 2.99
CA SER A 75 23.04 14.64 3.93
C SER A 75 21.69 15.20 3.44
N GLN A 76 21.56 15.47 2.14
CA GLN A 76 20.29 15.91 1.54
C GLN A 76 19.21 14.84 1.67
N PHE A 77 19.56 13.56 1.47
CA PHE A 77 18.64 12.44 1.67
C PHE A 77 18.16 12.36 3.13
N LEU A 78 19.11 12.36 4.08
CA LEU A 78 18.79 12.26 5.50
C LEU A 78 17.94 13.43 5.98
N TRP A 79 18.24 14.65 5.52
CA TRP A 79 17.43 15.84 5.83
C TRP A 79 16.01 15.72 5.29
N ARG A 80 15.85 15.32 4.03
CA ARG A 80 14.52 15.08 3.42
C ARG A 80 13.75 14.01 4.17
N ARG A 81 14.39 12.91 4.57
CA ARG A 81 13.74 11.84 5.33
C ARG A 81 13.37 12.29 6.73
N LEU A 82 14.19 13.12 7.39
CA LEU A 82 13.86 13.72 8.68
C LEU A 82 12.63 14.62 8.58
N GLN A 83 12.54 15.48 7.56
CA GLN A 83 11.33 16.29 7.32
C GLN A 83 10.09 15.41 7.11
N GLN A 84 10.21 14.36 6.29
CA GLN A 84 9.12 13.40 6.07
C GLN A 84 8.71 12.69 7.36
N LEU A 85 9.68 12.32 8.21
CA LEU A 85 9.45 11.69 9.51
C LEU A 85 8.64 12.63 10.42
N LEU A 86 9.12 13.86 10.63
CA LEU A 86 8.48 14.84 11.51
C LEU A 86 7.06 15.19 11.05
N ILE A 87 6.87 15.45 9.75
CA ILE A 87 5.55 15.72 9.19
C ILE A 87 4.62 14.51 9.36
N SER A 88 5.12 13.29 9.08
CA SER A 88 4.30 12.08 9.20
C SER A 88 3.91 11.80 10.65
N LEU A 89 4.80 12.05 11.61
CA LEU A 89 4.51 11.92 13.04
C LEU A 89 3.45 12.93 13.48
N ALA A 90 3.60 14.21 13.11
CA ALA A 90 2.63 15.24 13.46
C ALA A 90 1.23 14.93 12.88
N LEU A 91 1.15 14.54 11.60
CA LEU A 91 -0.11 14.17 10.97
C LEU A 91 -0.73 12.92 11.60
N LEU A 92 0.10 11.91 11.91
CA LEU A 92 -0.37 10.68 12.55
C LEU A 92 -0.90 10.95 13.95
N ASP A 93 -0.29 11.88 14.68
CA ASP A 93 -0.74 12.33 16.00
C ASP A 93 -2.13 12.97 15.94
N MET A 94 -2.31 13.91 15.02
CA MET A 94 -3.60 14.58 14.79
C MET A 94 -4.68 13.58 14.37
N ILE A 95 -4.35 12.66 13.47
CA ILE A 95 -5.28 11.62 13.00
C ILE A 95 -5.62 10.64 14.13
N ALA A 96 -4.64 10.23 14.94
CA ALA A 96 -4.88 9.35 16.08
C ALA A 96 -5.82 10.03 17.08
N TYR A 97 -5.56 11.29 17.43
CA TYR A 97 -6.45 12.07 18.29
C TYR A 97 -7.87 12.16 17.72
N PHE A 98 -8.02 12.46 16.42
CA PHE A 98 -9.32 12.51 15.76
C PHE A 98 -10.05 11.16 15.85
N ILE A 99 -9.40 10.07 15.46
CA ILE A 99 -10.02 8.73 15.47
C ILE A 99 -10.43 8.32 16.89
N HIS A 100 -9.61 8.62 17.91
CA HIS A 100 -9.96 8.34 19.30
C HIS A 100 -11.17 9.15 19.77
N SER A 101 -11.21 10.45 19.43
CA SER A 101 -12.29 11.36 19.82
C SER A 101 -13.61 11.05 19.12
N TYR A 102 -13.54 10.55 17.88
CA TYR A 102 -14.70 10.33 17.00
C TYR A 102 -14.88 8.87 16.61
N GLN A 103 -14.47 7.93 17.48
CA GLN A 103 -14.49 6.48 17.19
C GLN A 103 -15.88 5.93 16.82
N TYR A 104 -16.95 6.59 17.28
CA TYR A 104 -18.33 6.19 17.00
C TYR A 104 -18.68 6.29 15.51
N PHE A 105 -18.04 7.20 14.74
CA PHE A 105 -18.26 7.27 13.29
C PHE A 105 -17.73 6.05 12.53
N TYR A 106 -16.85 5.25 13.14
CA TYR A 106 -16.23 4.08 12.51
C TYR A 106 -16.86 2.76 12.93
N LYS A 107 -17.67 2.74 14.01
CA LYS A 107 -18.34 1.55 14.54
C LYS A 107 -19.77 1.44 13.98
N PRO A 108 -20.09 0.38 13.21
CA PRO A 108 -21.46 0.07 12.83
C PRO A 108 -22.34 -0.11 14.08
N GLY A 109 -23.50 0.55 14.15
CA GLY A 109 -24.43 0.39 15.28
C GLY A 109 -24.02 1.05 16.60
N SER A 110 -23.04 1.96 16.59
CA SER A 110 -22.72 2.76 17.79
C SER A 110 -23.85 3.70 18.17
N ALA A 111 -23.90 4.13 19.44
CA ALA A 111 -24.92 5.02 20.03
C ALA A 111 -25.02 6.42 19.40
N ALA A 112 -24.33 6.68 18.29
CA ALA A 112 -24.47 7.93 17.57
C ALA A 112 -25.86 8.02 16.91
N PRO A 113 -26.50 9.19 16.93
CA PRO A 113 -27.85 9.36 16.43
C PRO A 113 -28.03 8.84 14.99
N ALA A 114 -29.10 8.09 14.73
CA ALA A 114 -29.38 7.49 13.42
C ALA A 114 -29.38 8.51 12.26
N HIS A 115 -29.73 9.77 12.53
CA HIS A 115 -29.70 10.86 11.55
C HIS A 115 -28.30 11.20 11.03
N LEU A 116 -27.24 10.93 11.81
CA LEU A 116 -25.85 11.14 11.39
C LEU A 116 -25.37 10.10 10.37
N TYR A 117 -26.07 8.97 10.22
CA TYR A 117 -25.72 7.89 9.29
C TYR A 117 -26.58 7.86 8.02
N SER A 118 -27.67 8.63 7.99
CA SER A 118 -28.60 8.71 6.86
C SER A 118 -28.31 9.88 5.91
N GLY A 119 -28.70 9.73 4.64
CA GLY A 119 -28.64 10.79 3.64
C GLY A 119 -27.23 11.26 3.25
N ALA A 120 -27.15 12.47 2.69
CA ALA A 120 -25.91 13.05 2.19
C ALA A 120 -24.87 13.28 3.31
N LEU A 121 -25.30 13.71 4.50
CA LEU A 121 -24.42 13.93 5.65
C LEU A 121 -23.74 12.63 6.09
N GLY A 122 -24.50 11.54 6.25
CA GLY A 122 -23.93 10.24 6.60
C GLY A 122 -23.00 9.67 5.51
N TYR A 123 -23.28 9.96 4.24
CA TYR A 123 -22.33 9.65 3.17
C TYR A 123 -21.02 10.46 3.30
N LEU A 124 -21.10 11.77 3.55
CA LEU A 124 -19.93 12.63 3.74
C LEU A 124 -19.08 12.19 4.95
N ILE A 125 -19.72 11.83 6.08
CA ILE A 125 -19.02 11.34 7.27
C ILE A 125 -18.28 10.03 6.96
N ARG A 126 -18.95 9.05 6.33
CA ARG A 126 -18.32 7.78 5.93
C ARG A 126 -17.15 8.00 4.99
N THR A 127 -17.31 8.93 4.06
CA THR A 127 -16.25 9.32 3.14
C THR A 127 -15.06 9.92 3.87
N GLY A 128 -15.29 10.89 4.76
CA GLY A 128 -14.25 11.51 5.56
C GLY A 128 -13.50 10.49 6.42
N CYS A 129 -14.23 9.58 7.07
CA CYS A 129 -13.65 8.51 7.88
C CYS A 129 -12.79 7.55 7.04
N SER A 130 -13.29 7.13 5.87
CA SER A 130 -12.53 6.28 4.94
C SER A 130 -11.24 6.95 4.46
N GLY A 131 -11.32 8.25 4.13
CA GLY A 131 -10.17 9.05 3.74
C GLY A 131 -9.12 9.16 4.86
N ILE A 132 -9.56 9.50 6.07
CA ILE A 132 -8.69 9.61 7.24
C ILE A 132 -8.01 8.27 7.55
N TRP A 133 -8.77 7.17 7.48
CA TRP A 133 -8.22 5.83 7.67
C TRP A 133 -7.17 5.47 6.62
N LEU A 134 -7.44 5.75 5.34
CA LEU A 134 -6.47 5.52 4.27
C LEU A 134 -5.19 6.34 4.46
N VAL A 135 -5.31 7.61 4.86
CA VAL A 135 -4.15 8.45 5.18
C VAL A 135 -3.37 7.89 6.37
N ARG A 136 -4.05 7.42 7.43
CA ARG A 136 -3.39 6.75 8.57
C ARG A 136 -2.55 5.55 8.11
N LEU A 137 -3.13 4.66 7.30
CA LEU A 137 -2.42 3.49 6.76
C LEU A 137 -1.21 3.88 5.91
N TYR A 138 -1.39 4.87 5.03
CA TYR A 138 -0.31 5.42 4.23
C TYR A 138 0.83 5.94 5.10
N LEU A 139 0.53 6.74 6.12
CA LEU A 139 1.52 7.34 7.02
C LEU A 139 2.26 6.26 7.82
N LEU A 140 1.58 5.25 8.35
CA LEU A 140 2.22 4.17 9.11
C LEU A 140 3.24 3.39 8.28
N LEU A 141 2.86 3.02 7.05
CA LEU A 141 3.74 2.34 6.11
C LEU A 141 4.92 3.23 5.69
N LYS A 142 4.62 4.50 5.36
CA LYS A 142 5.63 5.49 4.98
C LYS A 142 6.63 5.74 6.11
N LEU A 143 6.17 5.86 7.34
CA LEU A 143 7.00 6.11 8.52
C LEU A 143 7.98 4.96 8.74
N SER A 144 7.48 3.72 8.70
CA SER A 144 8.29 2.52 8.87
C SER A 144 9.39 2.42 7.81
N TYR A 145 9.04 2.68 6.55
CA TYR A 145 10.02 2.75 5.47
C TYR A 145 11.01 3.91 5.62
N THR A 146 10.53 5.09 6.06
CA THR A 146 11.36 6.29 6.23
C THR A 146 12.43 6.05 7.29
N VAL A 147 12.06 5.54 8.46
CA VAL A 147 12.99 5.19 9.54
C VAL A 147 14.02 4.17 9.07
N MET A 148 13.57 3.08 8.45
CA MET A 148 14.45 2.04 7.94
C MET A 148 15.45 2.59 6.90
N SER A 149 14.97 3.44 5.97
CA SER A 149 15.83 4.08 4.97
C SER A 149 16.84 5.05 5.58
N MET A 150 16.46 5.78 6.63
CA MET A 150 17.36 6.67 7.35
C MET A 150 18.46 5.87 8.04
N VAL A 151 18.10 4.80 8.75
CA VAL A 151 19.07 3.94 9.44
C VAL A 151 20.03 3.30 8.44
N ALA A 152 19.52 2.72 7.35
CA ALA A 152 20.36 2.10 6.31
C ALA A 152 21.33 3.11 5.68
N VAL A 153 20.85 4.31 5.30
CA VAL A 153 21.69 5.33 4.67
C VAL A 153 22.64 6.02 5.66
N ALA A 154 22.25 6.17 6.92
CA ALA A 154 23.10 6.69 7.98
C ALA A 154 24.24 5.71 8.32
N THR A 155 23.96 4.41 8.38
CA THR A 155 24.97 3.39 8.74
C THR A 155 25.74 2.84 7.55
N ARG A 156 25.28 3.11 6.31
CA ARG A 156 25.72 2.45 5.06
C ARG A 156 25.49 0.93 5.03
N PHE A 157 24.69 0.41 5.95
CA PHE A 157 24.39 -1.02 6.04
C PHE A 157 23.45 -1.45 4.89
N GLY A 158 23.71 -2.64 4.31
CA GLY A 158 22.75 -3.32 3.42
C GLY A 158 22.30 -2.53 2.18
N HIS A 159 23.24 -1.97 1.40
CA HIS A 159 22.96 -1.03 0.30
C HIS A 159 22.41 0.32 0.80
N GLY A 160 23.13 0.93 1.74
CA GLY A 160 22.78 2.24 2.30
C GLY A 160 23.11 3.45 1.41
N ASN A 161 23.04 3.31 0.08
CA ASN A 161 23.18 4.47 -0.80
C ASN A 161 21.81 5.14 -0.98
N PRO A 162 21.71 6.48 -0.98
CA PRO A 162 20.43 7.19 -1.12
C PRO A 162 19.56 6.71 -2.29
N GLU A 163 20.18 6.38 -3.42
CA GLU A 163 19.51 5.96 -4.65
C GLU A 163 18.93 4.54 -4.59
N ASP A 164 19.41 3.69 -3.66
CA ASP A 164 18.84 2.36 -3.41
C ASP A 164 17.54 2.45 -2.57
N TRP A 165 17.20 3.64 -2.08
CA TRP A 165 16.03 3.92 -1.24
C TRP A 165 15.07 4.93 -1.89
N PRO A 166 14.49 4.64 -3.09
CA PRO A 166 13.51 5.51 -3.72
C PRO A 166 12.27 5.69 -2.84
N GLU A 167 11.39 6.63 -3.18
CA GLU A 167 10.14 6.81 -2.45
C GLU A 167 9.34 5.51 -2.33
N TYR A 168 8.68 5.31 -1.18
CA TYR A 168 7.98 4.05 -0.93
C TYR A 168 6.74 3.91 -1.82
N PHE A 169 5.99 5.01 -1.93
CA PHE A 169 4.80 5.13 -2.76
C PHE A 169 5.13 5.79 -4.10
N GLY A 170 4.35 5.43 -5.11
CA GLY A 170 4.40 6.05 -6.43
C GLY A 170 3.71 7.41 -6.49
N SER A 171 3.55 7.91 -7.71
CA SER A 171 2.87 9.18 -7.92
C SER A 171 1.36 9.03 -7.74
N TRP A 172 0.79 9.76 -6.79
CA TRP A 172 -0.66 9.89 -6.62
C TRP A 172 -1.35 10.50 -7.84
N SER A 173 -0.60 11.20 -8.71
CA SER A 173 -1.12 11.70 -9.98
C SER A 173 -1.54 10.57 -10.95
N GLU A 174 -1.12 9.34 -10.71
CA GLU A 174 -1.53 8.17 -11.50
C GLU A 174 -2.70 7.41 -10.87
N ALA A 175 -3.22 7.82 -9.71
CA ALA A 175 -4.25 7.09 -8.95
C ALA A 175 -5.69 7.34 -9.42
N TYR A 176 -5.89 7.65 -10.71
CA TYR A 176 -7.21 7.95 -11.30
C TYR A 176 -8.00 6.71 -11.77
N THR A 177 -7.56 5.51 -11.40
CA THR A 177 -8.28 4.25 -11.60
C THR A 177 -7.88 3.32 -10.46
N VAL A 178 -8.76 2.43 -10.02
CA VAL A 178 -8.47 1.45 -8.95
C VAL A 178 -7.27 0.60 -9.35
N ARG A 179 -7.21 0.18 -10.63
CA ARG A 179 -6.07 -0.56 -11.18
C ARG A 179 -4.75 0.21 -11.04
N ARG A 180 -4.72 1.51 -11.38
CA ARG A 180 -3.48 2.31 -11.30
C ARG A 180 -3.16 2.72 -9.87
N LEU A 181 -4.15 2.92 -9.01
CA LEU A 181 -3.91 3.19 -7.59
C LEU A 181 -3.09 2.04 -7.00
N TRP A 182 -3.55 0.79 -7.11
CA TRP A 182 -2.81 -0.37 -6.61
C TRP A 182 -1.54 -0.66 -7.41
N GLY A 183 -1.60 -0.54 -8.74
CA GLY A 183 -0.53 -0.93 -9.65
C GLY A 183 0.56 0.12 -9.90
N ARG A 184 0.39 1.37 -9.44
CA ARG A 184 1.35 2.46 -9.69
C ARG A 184 1.53 3.43 -8.53
N ALA A 185 0.48 3.76 -7.78
CA ALA A 185 0.57 4.76 -6.70
C ALA A 185 0.88 4.12 -5.33
N TRP A 186 0.28 2.97 -5.04
CA TRP A 186 0.53 2.22 -3.81
C TRP A 186 1.96 1.64 -3.77
N HIS A 187 2.43 1.14 -2.62
CA HIS A 187 3.86 0.98 -2.32
C HIS A 187 4.67 -0.11 -3.08
N GLN A 188 4.05 -0.87 -3.99
CA GLN A 188 4.68 -1.91 -4.83
C GLN A 188 5.49 -3.01 -4.10
N ALA A 189 5.56 -3.03 -2.76
CA ALA A 189 6.40 -3.98 -2.00
C ALA A 189 5.98 -5.44 -2.19
N LEU A 190 4.70 -5.71 -2.42
CA LEU A 190 4.17 -7.05 -2.66
C LEU A 190 4.15 -7.43 -4.15
N ARG A 191 4.57 -6.51 -5.03
CA ARG A 191 4.45 -6.70 -6.48
C ARG A 191 5.25 -7.89 -6.97
N ARG A 192 6.43 -8.15 -6.38
CA ARG A 192 7.26 -9.30 -6.79
C ARG A 192 6.46 -10.60 -6.61
N HIS A 193 5.83 -10.80 -5.47
CA HIS A 193 5.09 -12.02 -5.18
C HIS A 193 3.88 -12.14 -6.11
N PHE A 194 3.06 -11.09 -6.15
CA PHE A 194 1.81 -11.10 -6.92
C PHE A 194 2.05 -11.29 -8.42
N SER A 195 3.12 -10.68 -8.97
CA SER A 195 3.41 -10.80 -10.40
C SER A 195 3.93 -12.19 -10.78
N HIS A 196 4.76 -12.83 -9.95
CA HIS A 196 5.28 -14.16 -10.26
C HIS A 196 4.17 -15.21 -10.19
N TRP A 197 3.39 -15.21 -9.10
CA TRP A 197 2.25 -16.11 -8.95
C TRP A 197 1.18 -15.88 -10.02
N GLY A 198 0.86 -14.62 -10.33
CA GLY A 198 -0.10 -14.32 -11.40
C GLY A 198 0.36 -14.85 -12.77
N LYS A 199 1.65 -14.70 -13.10
CA LYS A 199 2.23 -15.25 -14.34
C LYS A 199 2.23 -16.78 -14.36
N PHE A 200 2.51 -17.41 -13.22
CA PHE A 200 2.46 -18.86 -13.08
C PHE A 200 1.05 -19.40 -13.32
N VAL A 201 0.02 -18.83 -12.69
CA VAL A 201 -1.37 -19.25 -12.89
C VAL A 201 -1.84 -19.03 -14.33
N VAL A 202 -1.45 -17.91 -14.97
CA VAL A 202 -1.72 -17.68 -16.40
C VAL A 202 -1.15 -18.80 -17.28
N GLN A 203 0.08 -19.25 -16.97
CA GLN A 203 0.73 -20.35 -17.70
C GLN A 203 0.02 -21.68 -17.46
N LEU A 204 -0.30 -21.97 -16.19
CA LEU A 204 -1.02 -23.20 -15.81
C LEU A 204 -2.38 -23.31 -16.50
N LEU A 205 -3.09 -22.19 -16.64
CA LEU A 205 -4.38 -22.14 -17.32
C LEU A 205 -4.28 -22.08 -18.86
N GLY A 206 -3.06 -22.08 -19.42
CA GLY A 206 -2.85 -21.98 -20.88
C GLY A 206 -3.33 -20.66 -21.49
N VAL A 207 -3.52 -19.60 -20.70
CA VAL A 207 -4.07 -18.34 -21.18
C VAL A 207 -3.00 -17.59 -21.99
N PRO A 208 -3.27 -17.20 -23.25
CA PRO A 208 -2.29 -16.49 -24.07
C PRO A 208 -1.85 -15.18 -23.42
N ARG A 209 -0.54 -14.96 -23.36
CA ARG A 209 0.06 -13.76 -22.76
C ARG A 209 -0.37 -12.50 -23.52
N GLY A 210 -0.54 -11.40 -22.80
CA GLY A 210 -0.93 -10.11 -23.37
C GLY A 210 -2.42 -9.95 -23.67
N THR A 211 -3.22 -10.99 -23.48
CA THR A 211 -4.69 -10.91 -23.60
C THR A 211 -5.32 -10.20 -22.40
N TRP A 212 -6.55 -9.71 -22.58
CA TRP A 212 -7.33 -9.14 -21.47
C TRP A 212 -7.54 -10.16 -20.35
N LEU A 213 -7.83 -11.43 -20.70
CA LEU A 213 -8.00 -12.51 -19.73
C LEU A 213 -6.72 -12.75 -18.93
N SER A 214 -5.55 -12.75 -19.58
CA SER A 214 -4.25 -12.87 -18.89
C SER A 214 -4.05 -11.76 -17.85
N SER A 215 -4.47 -10.53 -18.16
CA SER A 215 -4.42 -9.40 -17.23
C SER A 215 -5.39 -9.56 -16.05
N GLN A 216 -6.61 -10.04 -16.30
CA GLN A 216 -7.60 -10.25 -15.25
C GLN A 216 -7.19 -11.39 -14.31
N VAL A 217 -6.72 -12.51 -14.84
CA VAL A 217 -6.21 -13.63 -14.01
C VAL A 217 -5.10 -13.13 -13.08
N GLN A 218 -4.13 -12.38 -13.59
CA GLN A 218 -3.05 -11.81 -12.76
C GLN A 218 -3.57 -10.87 -11.67
N VAL A 219 -4.58 -10.06 -11.96
CA VAL A 219 -5.19 -9.14 -10.97
C VAL A 219 -5.92 -9.92 -9.88
N HIS A 220 -6.74 -10.89 -10.25
CA HIS A 220 -7.51 -11.68 -9.27
C HIS A 220 -6.58 -12.54 -8.41
N VAL A 221 -5.53 -13.12 -8.98
CA VAL A 221 -4.46 -13.80 -8.21
C VAL A 221 -3.76 -12.83 -7.25
N ALA A 222 -3.45 -11.60 -7.69
CA ALA A 222 -2.83 -10.60 -6.83
C ALA A 222 -3.73 -10.25 -5.63
N PHE A 223 -5.03 -10.03 -5.86
CA PHE A 223 -5.98 -9.74 -4.77
C PHE A 223 -6.24 -10.95 -3.88
N ALA A 224 -6.29 -12.17 -4.40
CA ALA A 224 -6.41 -13.39 -3.60
C ALA A 224 -5.18 -13.56 -2.68
N LEU A 225 -3.97 -13.37 -3.19
CA LEU A 225 -2.75 -13.43 -2.36
C LEU A 225 -2.70 -12.30 -1.33
N SER A 226 -3.15 -11.09 -1.69
CA SER A 226 -3.29 -9.99 -0.75
C SER A 226 -4.30 -10.33 0.36
N SER A 227 -5.41 -10.95 0.00
CA SER A 227 -6.45 -11.43 0.93
C SER A 227 -5.86 -12.40 1.95
N LEU A 228 -5.18 -13.45 1.48
CA LEU A 228 -4.55 -14.46 2.34
C LEU A 228 -3.54 -13.84 3.31
N LEU A 229 -2.72 -12.90 2.82
CA LEU A 229 -1.74 -12.20 3.65
C LEU A 229 -2.42 -11.40 4.77
N HIS A 230 -3.52 -10.70 4.48
CA HIS A 230 -4.22 -9.91 5.49
C HIS A 230 -5.05 -10.77 6.45
N CYS A 231 -5.53 -11.94 6.03
CA CYS A 231 -6.17 -12.89 6.93
C CYS A 231 -5.25 -13.44 8.01
N MET A 232 -3.93 -13.45 7.80
CA MET A 232 -2.97 -13.72 8.87
C MET A 232 -2.99 -12.61 9.95
N GLY A 233 -3.31 -11.37 9.56
CA GLY A 233 -3.56 -10.26 10.47
C GLY A 233 -4.87 -10.41 11.22
N ASP A 234 -5.91 -10.88 10.55
CA ASP A 234 -7.20 -11.19 11.16
C ASP A 234 -7.02 -12.25 12.28
N LEU A 235 -6.26 -13.32 12.01
CA LEU A 235 -5.96 -14.38 13.01
C LEU A 235 -5.24 -13.87 14.26
N MET A 236 -4.36 -12.88 14.12
CA MET A 236 -3.67 -12.29 15.28
C MET A 236 -4.62 -11.52 16.20
N LEU A 237 -5.77 -11.07 15.69
CA LEU A 237 -6.81 -10.42 16.49
C LEU A 237 -7.79 -11.42 17.10
N GLY A 238 -7.98 -12.58 16.47
CA GLY A 238 -8.86 -13.64 16.95
C GLY A 238 -9.24 -14.60 15.82
N LYS A 239 -9.42 -15.89 16.13
CA LYS A 239 -9.81 -16.91 15.13
C LYS A 239 -11.16 -16.61 14.50
N GLU A 240 -12.05 -15.99 15.26
CA GLU A 240 -13.38 -15.51 14.88
C GLU A 240 -13.36 -14.37 13.86
N HIS A 241 -12.21 -13.70 13.69
CA HIS A 241 -12.04 -12.64 12.71
C HIS A 241 -11.45 -13.12 11.39
N PHE A 242 -10.99 -14.38 11.31
CA PHE A 242 -10.39 -14.93 10.10
C PHE A 242 -11.28 -14.72 8.87
N GLY A 243 -10.70 -14.14 7.82
CA GLY A 243 -11.41 -13.91 6.57
C GLY A 243 -12.12 -12.56 6.47
N ARG A 244 -12.24 -11.78 7.57
CA ARG A 244 -12.92 -10.46 7.53
C ARG A 244 -12.28 -9.49 6.55
N SER A 245 -10.95 -9.49 6.44
CA SER A 245 -10.24 -8.67 5.45
C SER A 245 -10.51 -9.09 4.00
N SER A 246 -10.95 -10.33 3.75
CA SER A 246 -11.04 -10.90 2.40
C SER A 246 -12.05 -10.19 1.51
N LEU A 247 -13.16 -9.73 2.09
CA LEU A 247 -14.22 -9.03 1.38
C LEU A 247 -13.69 -7.77 0.69
N PHE A 248 -12.84 -7.01 1.38
CA PHE A 248 -12.22 -5.81 0.81
C PHE A 248 -11.34 -6.13 -0.39
N PHE A 249 -10.49 -7.16 -0.30
CA PHE A 249 -9.58 -7.50 -1.39
C PHE A 249 -10.31 -8.11 -2.59
N ALA A 250 -11.29 -8.99 -2.35
CA ALA A 250 -12.14 -9.53 -3.41
C ALA A 250 -12.91 -8.42 -4.14
N ALA A 251 -13.51 -7.49 -3.38
CA ALA A 251 -14.21 -6.33 -3.93
C ALA A 251 -13.29 -5.48 -4.83
N ASN A 252 -12.04 -5.24 -4.43
CA ASN A 252 -11.09 -4.48 -5.26
C ASN A 252 -10.73 -5.20 -6.57
N GLY A 253 -10.63 -6.54 -6.56
CA GLY A 253 -10.45 -7.32 -7.78
C GLY A 253 -11.62 -7.15 -8.76
N LEU A 254 -12.85 -7.25 -8.24
CA LEU A 254 -14.07 -7.04 -9.02
C LEU A 254 -14.17 -5.60 -9.55
N ALA A 255 -13.84 -4.60 -8.74
CA ALA A 255 -13.83 -3.20 -9.16
C ALA A 255 -12.86 -2.95 -10.31
N VAL A 256 -11.67 -3.57 -10.29
CA VAL A 256 -10.72 -3.47 -11.40
C VAL A 256 -11.29 -4.11 -12.66
N THR A 257 -11.95 -5.27 -12.57
CA THR A 257 -12.59 -5.91 -13.74
C THR A 257 -13.71 -5.04 -14.30
N ALA A 258 -14.58 -4.50 -13.45
CA ALA A 258 -15.67 -3.60 -13.85
C ALA A 258 -15.12 -2.32 -14.51
N GLU A 259 -14.15 -1.68 -13.87
CA GLU A 259 -13.45 -0.48 -14.37
C GLU A 259 -12.82 -0.74 -15.74
N ASP A 260 -12.06 -1.82 -15.90
CA ASP A 260 -11.44 -2.16 -17.18
C ASP A 260 -12.46 -2.42 -18.28
N THR A 261 -13.60 -3.04 -17.93
CA THR A 261 -14.68 -3.33 -18.86
C THR A 261 -15.34 -2.04 -19.34
N VAL A 262 -15.66 -1.12 -18.42
CA VAL A 262 -16.20 0.21 -18.75
C VAL A 262 -15.21 0.99 -19.62
N ILE A 263 -13.93 1.00 -19.27
CA ILE A 263 -12.88 1.67 -20.06
C ILE A 263 -12.74 1.03 -21.45
N ALA A 264 -12.83 -0.29 -21.57
CA ALA A 264 -12.76 -0.99 -22.85
C ALA A 264 -13.97 -0.66 -23.74
N LEU A 265 -15.18 -0.65 -23.18
CA LEU A 265 -16.41 -0.28 -23.88
C LEU A 265 -16.37 1.20 -24.31
N ALA A 266 -16.00 2.11 -23.42
CA ALA A 266 -15.86 3.54 -23.75
C ALA A 266 -14.89 3.75 -24.93
N LYS A 267 -13.75 3.05 -24.94
CA LYS A 267 -12.80 3.09 -26.05
C LYS A 267 -13.37 2.54 -27.36
N ARG A 268 -14.21 1.50 -27.31
CA ARG A 268 -14.90 0.96 -28.49
C ARG A 268 -15.89 1.96 -29.09
N PHE A 269 -16.55 2.75 -28.24
CA PHE A 269 -17.45 3.84 -28.67
C PHE A 269 -16.73 5.15 -29.00
N GLY A 270 -15.39 5.15 -29.11
CA GLY A 270 -14.61 6.34 -29.47
C GLY A 270 -14.44 7.37 -28.35
N LEU A 271 -14.92 7.10 -27.13
CA LEU A 271 -14.81 8.02 -26.00
C LEU A 271 -13.40 7.96 -25.38
N GLY A 272 -12.85 9.14 -25.07
CA GLY A 272 -11.66 9.27 -24.22
C GLY A 272 -10.29 9.22 -24.90
N ARG A 273 -10.22 9.23 -26.24
CA ARG A 273 -8.97 9.48 -26.99
C ARG A 273 -8.84 10.98 -27.26
N VAL A 274 -7.74 11.60 -26.82
CA VAL A 274 -7.37 12.97 -27.22
C VAL A 274 -5.96 12.93 -27.78
N GLY A 275 -5.85 13.08 -29.11
CA GLY A 275 -4.59 13.12 -29.85
C GLY A 275 -3.80 11.81 -29.80
N GLY A 276 -2.89 11.60 -30.75
CA GLY A 276 -2.10 10.36 -30.90
C GLY A 276 -1.20 9.96 -29.71
N SER A 277 -1.32 10.59 -28.54
CA SER A 277 -0.44 10.42 -27.37
C SER A 277 -0.76 9.22 -26.47
N GLY A 278 -1.86 8.49 -26.72
CA GLY A 278 -2.26 7.33 -25.91
C GLY A 278 -2.62 7.63 -24.44
N ARG A 279 -2.59 8.90 -24.01
CA ARG A 279 -2.97 9.33 -22.65
C ARG A 279 -4.45 9.70 -22.58
N PRO A 280 -5.15 9.36 -21.49
CA PRO A 280 -6.53 9.80 -21.30
C PRO A 280 -6.59 11.33 -21.14
N SER A 281 -7.68 11.94 -21.63
CA SER A 281 -7.93 13.37 -21.49
C SER A 281 -7.97 13.80 -20.02
N ARG A 282 -7.78 15.10 -19.75
CA ARG A 282 -7.88 15.65 -18.39
C ARG A 282 -9.24 15.34 -17.76
N VAL A 283 -10.32 15.44 -18.54
CA VAL A 283 -11.69 15.09 -18.11
C VAL A 283 -11.79 13.63 -17.69
N MET A 284 -11.27 12.70 -18.49
CA MET A 284 -11.29 11.26 -18.15
C MET A 284 -10.50 10.95 -16.89
N ARG A 285 -9.40 11.67 -16.64
CA ARG A 285 -8.65 11.53 -15.38
C ARG A 285 -9.44 12.06 -14.19
N ILE A 286 -10.13 13.19 -14.31
CA ILE A 286 -11.00 13.74 -13.25
C ILE A 286 -12.12 12.75 -12.93
N LEU A 287 -12.84 12.25 -13.95
CA LEU A 287 -13.87 11.22 -13.77
C LEU A 287 -13.31 9.97 -13.10
N GLY A 288 -12.11 9.55 -13.49
CA GLY A 288 -11.41 8.44 -12.87
C GLY A 288 -11.07 8.67 -11.38
N TYR A 289 -10.67 9.89 -11.00
CA TYR A 289 -10.48 10.22 -9.58
C TYR A 289 -11.78 10.21 -8.79
N ILE A 290 -12.87 10.73 -9.37
CA ILE A 290 -14.20 10.68 -8.75
C ILE A 290 -14.60 9.22 -8.52
N TRP A 291 -14.39 8.36 -9.52
CA TRP A 291 -14.64 6.92 -9.41
C TRP A 291 -13.82 6.27 -8.30
N VAL A 292 -12.50 6.50 -8.26
CA VAL A 292 -11.63 5.95 -7.21
C VAL A 292 -12.06 6.42 -5.83
N TYR A 293 -12.37 7.71 -5.68
CA TYR A 293 -12.85 8.29 -4.44
C TYR A 293 -14.17 7.64 -3.97
N PHE A 294 -15.13 7.50 -4.87
CA PHE A 294 -16.40 6.82 -4.61
C PHE A 294 -16.20 5.34 -4.22
N TRP A 295 -15.32 4.64 -4.95
CA TRP A 295 -15.01 3.24 -4.70
C TRP A 295 -14.43 3.01 -3.30
N PHE A 296 -13.43 3.79 -2.89
CA PHE A 296 -12.79 3.64 -1.58
C PHE A 296 -13.65 4.16 -0.43
N THR A 297 -14.55 5.10 -0.68
CA THR A 297 -15.59 5.51 0.26
C THR A 297 -16.54 4.36 0.57
N SER A 298 -16.94 3.62 -0.47
CA SER A 298 -17.92 2.55 -0.35
C SER A 298 -17.31 1.26 0.17
N SER A 299 -16.11 0.90 -0.32
CA SER A 299 -15.41 -0.33 0.04
C SER A 299 -14.53 -0.20 1.29
N GLY A 300 -14.08 1.01 1.65
CA GLY A 300 -13.23 1.26 2.82
C GLY A 300 -13.76 0.66 4.13
N PRO A 301 -15.06 0.81 4.47
CA PRO A 301 -15.65 0.21 5.66
C PRO A 301 -15.47 -1.31 5.72
N LEU A 302 -15.44 -2.03 4.60
CA LEU A 302 -15.18 -3.48 4.58
C LEU A 302 -13.80 -3.84 5.17
N TYR A 303 -12.85 -2.92 5.08
CA TYR A 303 -11.51 -3.12 5.61
C TYR A 303 -11.38 -2.72 7.07
N TYR A 304 -11.94 -1.57 7.47
CA TYR A 304 -11.66 -1.00 8.78
C TYR A 304 -12.75 -1.18 9.83
N SER A 305 -14.04 -1.27 9.46
CA SER A 305 -15.14 -1.26 10.45
C SER A 305 -14.98 -2.32 11.54
N TRP A 306 -14.68 -3.55 11.14
CA TRP A 306 -14.48 -4.66 12.06
C TRP A 306 -13.21 -4.53 12.93
N LEU A 307 -12.21 -3.74 12.53
CA LEU A 307 -11.05 -3.42 13.37
C LEU A 307 -11.42 -2.51 14.54
N PHE A 308 -12.49 -1.71 14.39
CA PHE A 308 -13.04 -0.93 15.49
C PHE A 308 -13.90 -1.79 16.42
N GLU A 309 -14.57 -2.81 15.89
CA GLU A 309 -15.31 -3.81 16.69
C GLU A 309 -14.37 -4.64 17.56
N SER A 310 -13.20 -5.04 17.02
CA SER A 310 -12.22 -5.86 17.74
C SER A 310 -11.41 -5.09 18.81
N GLY A 311 -11.67 -3.80 19.01
CA GLY A 311 -10.92 -2.96 19.95
C GLY A 311 -9.51 -2.58 19.49
N MET A 312 -9.07 -2.99 18.31
CA MET A 312 -7.76 -2.56 17.76
C MET A 312 -7.69 -1.03 17.62
N ALA A 313 -8.80 -0.38 17.30
CA ALA A 313 -8.83 1.07 17.16
C ALA A 313 -8.62 1.86 18.47
N SER A 314 -8.79 1.24 19.63
CA SER A 314 -8.56 1.87 20.94
C SER A 314 -7.11 1.83 21.44
N THR A 315 -6.20 1.16 20.72
CA THR A 315 -4.79 1.18 21.11
C THR A 315 -4.10 2.44 20.59
N ASP A 316 -3.54 3.23 21.51
CA ASP A 316 -2.72 4.40 21.19
C ASP A 316 -1.52 3.96 20.32
N VAL A 317 -1.41 4.53 19.12
CA VAL A 317 -0.30 4.25 18.20
C VAL A 317 1.01 4.83 18.73
N MET A 318 0.93 5.94 19.46
CA MET A 318 2.07 6.61 20.07
C MET A 318 1.86 6.72 21.57
N ARG A 319 2.90 6.42 22.34
CA ARG A 319 2.87 6.48 23.81
C ARG A 319 2.65 7.90 24.34
N TYR A 320 3.07 8.92 23.58
CA TYR A 320 2.87 10.32 23.87
C TYR A 320 2.26 11.03 22.66
N SER A 321 1.24 11.87 22.90
CA SER A 321 0.50 12.60 21.86
C SER A 321 0.54 14.10 22.15
N PRO A 322 1.42 14.87 21.49
CA PRO A 322 1.47 16.33 21.60
C PRO A 322 0.13 17.03 21.30
N THR A 323 -0.66 16.48 20.37
CA THR A 323 -1.98 17.02 20.02
C THR A 323 -2.91 16.95 21.22
N ARG A 324 -2.94 15.79 21.89
CA ARG A 324 -3.77 15.58 23.09
C ARG A 324 -3.29 16.42 24.28
N THR A 325 -1.98 16.55 24.49
CA THR A 325 -1.40 17.15 25.70
C THR A 325 -1.15 18.65 25.60
N LEU A 326 -0.88 19.20 24.41
CA LEU A 326 -0.48 20.60 24.23
C LEU A 326 -1.47 21.36 23.35
N ILE A 327 -1.80 20.83 22.17
CA ILE A 327 -2.56 21.56 21.14
C ILE A 327 -4.02 21.73 21.56
N MET A 328 -4.69 20.65 21.96
CA MET A 328 -6.12 20.71 22.30
C MET A 328 -6.41 21.56 23.55
N PRO A 329 -5.63 21.49 24.63
CA PRO A 329 -5.78 22.43 25.76
C PRO A 329 -5.61 23.89 25.34
N LEU A 330 -4.64 24.20 24.47
CA LEU A 330 -4.43 25.55 23.96
C LEU A 330 -5.65 26.04 23.15
N ILE A 331 -6.21 25.20 22.26
CA ILE A 331 -7.40 25.53 21.47
C ILE A 331 -8.61 25.78 22.38
N ARG A 332 -8.81 24.95 23.41
CA ARG A 332 -9.90 25.11 24.39
C ARG A 332 -9.77 26.42 25.17
N HIS A 333 -8.55 26.73 25.61
CA HIS A 333 -8.25 27.99 26.29
C HIS A 333 -8.54 29.20 25.39
N MET A 334 -8.12 29.17 24.13
CA MET A 334 -8.37 30.25 23.17
C MET A 334 -9.84 30.42 22.76
N SER A 335 -10.61 29.33 22.77
CA SER A 335 -12.03 29.32 22.37
C SER A 335 -12.99 29.58 23.53
N GLY A 336 -12.50 29.70 24.76
CA GLY A 336 -13.33 29.89 25.96
C GLY A 336 -14.20 28.69 26.31
N THR A 337 -13.96 27.53 25.68
CA THR A 337 -14.67 26.27 25.99
C THR A 337 -13.80 25.45 26.94
N GLN A 338 -14.09 25.53 28.24
CA GLN A 338 -13.43 24.66 29.24
C GLN A 338 -13.98 23.24 29.19
#